data_AF-A0A2G6SF86-F1
#
_entry.id   AF-A0A2G6SF86-F1
#
_cell.length_a   1.000
_cell.length_b   1.000
_cell.length_c   1.000
_cell.angle_alpha   90.00
_cell.angle_beta   90.00
_cell.angle_gamma   90.00
#
_symmetry.space_group_name_H-M   'P 1'
#
loop_
_entity.id
_entity.type
_entity.pdbx_description
1 polymer ?
#
loop_
_entity_poly.entity_id
_entity_poly.type
_entity_poly.pdbx_seq_one_letter_code
_entity_poly.pdbx_strand_id
1 'polypeptide(L)' 'MGLTVDVLQDLDLHDLQAAARAALQETNAIALIELLEMLWSCDVEGANAVIDAVLLRLQQLRALR' A
#
# COMPACT_ATOMS: atom_id res chain seq x y z
N MET A 1 -6.59 -4.55 12.30
CA MET A 1 -5.22 -5.04 12.04
C MET A 1 -4.58 -3.99 11.14
N GLY A 2 -3.25 -3.81 11.19
CA GLY A 2 -2.60 -2.67 10.50
C GLY A 2 -2.54 -2.88 8.99
N LEU A 3 -2.69 -1.81 8.21
CA LEU A 3 -2.64 -1.82 6.73
C LEU A 3 -1.52 -2.72 6.17
N THR A 4 -0.32 -2.62 6.73
CA THR A 4 0.85 -3.39 6.30
C THR A 4 0.65 -4.89 6.42
N VAL A 5 -0.03 -5.36 7.47
CA VAL A 5 -0.31 -6.78 7.68
C VAL A 5 -1.34 -7.26 6.66
N ASP A 6 -2.41 -6.48 6.44
CA ASP A 6 -3.47 -6.83 5.49
C ASP A 6 -2.90 -6.92 4.06
N VAL A 7 -2.09 -5.93 3.67
CA VAL A 7 -1.42 -5.90 2.35
C VAL A 7 -0.44 -7.06 2.18
N LEU A 8 0.37 -7.38 3.19
CA LEU A 8 1.30 -8.51 3.10
C LEU A 8 0.56 -9.84 2.98
N GLN A 9 -0.57 -10.00 3.65
CA GLN A 9 -1.40 -11.19 3.55
C GLN A 9 -2.00 -11.33 2.15
N ASP A 10 -2.52 -10.24 1.59
CA ASP A 10 -3.06 -10.24 0.22
C ASP A 10 -1.95 -10.52 -0.82
N LEU A 11 -0.74 -10.00 -0.62
CA LEU A 11 0.42 -10.30 -1.46
C LEU A 11 0.84 -11.78 -1.39
N ASP A 12 0.86 -12.38 -0.19
CA ASP A 12 1.15 -13.81 -0.01
C ASP A 12 0.12 -14.70 -0.72
N LEU A 13 -1.15 -14.29 -0.70
CA LEU A 13 -2.25 -14.91 -1.43
C LEU A 13 -2.26 -14.58 -2.94
N HIS A 14 -1.29 -13.79 -3.42
CA HIS A 14 -1.20 -13.29 -4.80
C HIS A 14 -2.42 -12.46 -5.24
N ASP A 15 -3.20 -11.92 -4.30
CA ASP A 15 -4.33 -11.03 -4.56
C ASP A 15 -3.85 -9.57 -4.61
N LEU A 16 -3.16 -9.23 -5.70
CA LEU A 16 -2.61 -7.89 -5.92
C LEU A 16 -3.69 -6.81 -5.96
N GLN A 17 -4.92 -7.17 -6.35
CA GLN A 17 -6.04 -6.23 -6.41
C GLN A 17 -6.56 -5.89 -5.02
N ALA A 18 -6.69 -6.88 -4.14
CA ALA A 18 -7.06 -6.66 -2.74
C ALA A 18 -6.03 -5.77 -2.03
N ALA A 19 -4.73 -6.09 -2.19
CA ALA A 19 -3.63 -5.34 -1.61
C ALA A 19 -3.62 -3.86 -2.07
N ALA A 20 -3.73 -3.61 -3.38
CA ALA A 20 -3.78 -2.26 -3.93
C ALA A 20 -5.04 -1.51 -3.47
N ARG A 21 -6.18 -2.19 -3.35
CA ARG A 21 -7.42 -1.58 -2.87
C ARG A 21 -7.33 -1.17 -1.40
N ALA A 22 -6.70 -1.98 -0.55
CA ALA A 22 -6.47 -1.65 0.84
C ALA A 22 -5.64 -0.36 0.96
N ALA A 23 -4.55 -0.25 0.18
CA ALA A 23 -3.75 0.98 0.11
C ALA A 23 -4.55 2.20 -0.35
N LEU A 24 -5.41 2.08 -1.37
CA LEU A 24 -6.22 3.20 -1.87
C LEU A 24 -7.29 3.68 -0.87
N GLN A 25 -7.75 2.81 0.03
CA GLN A 25 -8.78 3.15 1.01
C GLN A 25 -8.19 3.79 2.28
N GLU A 26 -6.89 3.63 2.53
CA GLU A 26 -6.24 4.22 3.69
C GLU A 26 -6.33 5.75 3.69
N THR A 27 -6.53 6.33 4.86
CA THR A 27 -6.60 7.79 5.07
C THR A 27 -5.43 8.33 5.86
N ASN A 28 -4.73 7.45 6.58
CA ASN A 28 -3.53 7.78 7.33
C ASN A 28 -2.30 7.79 6.40
N ALA A 29 -1.81 8.99 6.08
CA ALA A 29 -0.60 9.17 5.29
C ALA A 29 0.65 8.54 5.93
N ILE A 30 0.72 8.44 7.27
CA ILE A 30 1.87 7.83 7.95
C ILE A 30 1.91 6.33 7.66
N ALA A 31 0.77 5.64 7.79
CA ALA A 31 0.68 4.21 7.50
C ALA A 31 1.02 3.87 6.03
N LEU A 32 0.62 4.76 5.11
CA LEU A 32 0.98 4.66 3.70
C LEU A 32 2.49 4.79 3.45
N ILE A 33 3.16 5.71 4.16
CA ILE A 33 4.61 5.89 4.05
C ILE A 33 5.35 4.69 4.64
N GLU A 34 4.93 4.18 5.80
CA GLU A 34 5.52 2.98 6.41
C GLU A 34 5.38 1.76 5.50
N LEU A 35 4.21 1.59 4.87
CA LEU A 35 3.99 0.53 3.89
C LEU A 35 4.93 0.67 2.68
N LEU A 36 5.09 1.89 2.17
CA LEU A 36 5.97 2.17 1.04
C LEU A 36 7.43 1.84 1.34
N GLU A 37 7.93 2.23 2.52
CA GLU A 37 9.30 1.93 2.96
C GLU A 37 9.54 0.42 3.09
N MET A 38 8.55 -0.31 3.63
CA MET A 38 8.61 -1.77 3.74
C MET A 38 8.63 -2.44 2.36
N LEU A 39 7.70 -2.08 1.45
CA LEU A 39 7.63 -2.65 0.10
C LEU A 39 8.87 -2.35 -0.74
N TRP A 40 9.55 -1.24 -0.51
CA TRP A 40 10.84 -0.96 -1.16
C TRP A 40 12.00 -1.78 -0.58
N SER A 41 11.91 -2.17 0.69
CA SER A 41 12.94 -2.92 1.39
C SER A 41 12.79 -4.43 1.20
N CYS A 42 11.55 -4.91 1.01
CA CYS A 42 11.22 -6.30 0.77
C CYS A 42 11.01 -6.50 -0.73
N ASP A 43 11.88 -7.26 -1.39
CA ASP A 43 11.77 -7.62 -2.80
C ASP A 43 10.61 -8.62 -2.99
N VAL A 44 9.37 -8.11 -2.93
CA VAL A 44 8.13 -8.90 -3.01
C VAL A 44 7.56 -8.82 -4.42
N GLU A 45 7.29 -9.99 -5.00
CA GLU A 45 6.68 -10.09 -6.31
C GLU A 45 5.28 -9.43 -6.31
N GLY A 46 5.02 -8.55 -7.27
CA GLY A 46 3.77 -7.80 -7.35
C GLY A 46 3.69 -6.55 -6.46
N ALA A 47 4.72 -6.23 -5.66
CA ALA A 47 4.77 -5.02 -4.84
C ALA A 47 4.56 -3.73 -5.64
N ASN A 48 5.00 -3.70 -6.90
CA ASN A 48 4.85 -2.53 -7.79
C ASN A 48 3.39 -2.04 -7.90
N ALA A 49 2.42 -2.96 -7.99
CA ALA A 49 1.02 -2.58 -8.07
C ALA A 49 0.52 -1.88 -6.80
N VAL A 50 1.03 -2.31 -5.65
CA VAL A 50 0.71 -1.71 -4.35
C VAL A 50 1.45 -0.39 -4.15
N ILE A 51 2.72 -0.31 -4.58
CA ILE A 51 3.50 0.93 -4.56
C ILE A 51 2.80 2.02 -5.36
N ASP A 52 2.34 1.72 -6.58
CA ASP A 52 1.60 2.66 -7.41
C ASP A 52 0.31 3.15 -6.73
N ALA A 53 -0.42 2.23 -6.09
CA ALA A 53 -1.63 2.55 -5.33
C ALA A 53 -1.35 3.46 -4.12
N VAL A 54 -0.29 3.19 -3.37
CA VAL A 54 0.15 4.00 -2.23
C VAL A 54 0.54 5.41 -2.68
N LEU A 55 1.35 5.53 -3.74
CA LEU A 55 1.77 6.82 -4.29
C LEU A 55 0.57 7.64 -4.78
N LEU A 56 -0.36 7.02 -5.50
CA LEU A 56 -1.59 7.66 -5.93
C LEU A 56 -2.40 8.18 -4.74
N ARG A 57 -2.54 7.35 -3.69
CA ARG A 57 -3.31 7.74 -2.51
C ARG A 57 -2.67 8.90 -1.75
N LEU A 58 -1.36 8.90 -1.58
CA LEU A 58 -0.62 10.01 -0.97
C LEU A 58 -0.80 11.32 -1.76
N GLN A 59 -0.79 11.26 -3.09
CA GLN A 59 -1.08 12.43 -3.93
C GLN A 59 -2.50 12.97 -3.72
N GLN A 60 -3.51 12.09 -3.64
CA GLN A 60 -4.89 12.48 -3.36
C GLN A 60 -5.02 13.15 -1.98
N LEU A 61 -4.40 12.58 -0.94
CA LEU A 61 -4.42 13.14 0.41
C LEU A 61 -3.74 14.51 0.46
N ARG A 62 -2.67 14.70 -0.32
CA ARG A 62 -2.01 16.00 -0.45
C ARG A 62 -2.89 17.03 -1.15
N ALA A 63 -3.65 16.65 -2.18
CA ALA A 63 -4.52 17.56 -2.91
C ALA A 63 -5.74 18.05 -2.09
N LEU A 64 -6.06 17.34 -1.00
CA LEU A 64 -7.12 17.72 -0.06
C LEU A 64 -6.65 18.70 1.04
N ARG A 65 -5.34 19.02 1.08
CA ARG A 65 -4.75 20.00 2.01
C ARG A 65 -4.55 21.33 1.31
#